data_AF-A0A0U3RD20-F1
#
_entry.id   AF-A0A0U3RD20-F1
#
_cell.length_a   1.000
_cell.length_b   1.000
_cell.length_c   1.000
_cell.angle_alpha   90.00
_cell.angle_beta   90.00
_cell.angle_gamma   90.00
#
_symmetry.space_group_name_H-M   'P 1'
#
loop_
_entity.id
_entity.type
_entity.pdbx_description
1 polymer ?
#
loop_
_entity_poly.entity_id
_entity_poly.type
_entity_poly.pdbx_seq_one_letter_code
_entity_poly.pdbx_strand_id
1 'polypeptide(L)'
;MHTRTPEFQLKDRLRLARELNSFEQADIAAELGISRATVSNYERGATMPGKLVINAWAVVCDVDVEWLKTGKADTAMHPSDPGGNLHSPKLEPVSERKPLD
;
A
#
# COMPACT_ATOMS: atom_id res chain seq x y z
N MET A 1 7.32 32.09 -14.64
CA MET A 1 7.66 31.26 -13.47
C MET A 1 7.31 29.82 -13.81
N HIS A 2 8.29 28.91 -13.89
CA HIS A 2 7.99 27.50 -14.14
C HIS A 2 7.79 26.81 -12.79
N THR A 3 6.55 26.49 -12.44
CA THR A 3 6.23 25.68 -11.27
C THR A 3 6.67 24.26 -11.55
N ARG A 4 7.67 23.74 -10.82
CA ARG A 4 8.05 22.33 -10.87
C ARG A 4 7.16 21.55 -9.91
N THR A 5 5.99 21.14 -10.38
CA THR A 5 5.12 20.24 -9.62
C THR A 5 5.50 18.80 -9.94
N PRO A 6 5.98 17.99 -8.97
CA PRO A 6 6.25 16.58 -9.21
C PRO A 6 4.94 15.82 -9.47
N GLU A 7 4.90 15.02 -10.53
CA GLU A 7 3.78 14.13 -10.82
C GLU A 7 4.08 12.73 -10.27
N PHE A 8 3.34 12.33 -9.24
CA PHE A 8 3.44 10.98 -8.68
C PHE A 8 2.54 10.02 -9.46
N GLN A 9 3.08 8.88 -9.86
CA GLN A 9 2.34 7.83 -10.54
C GLN A 9 1.93 6.72 -9.55
N LEU A 10 1.10 5.77 -10.01
CA LEU A 10 0.67 4.63 -9.20
C LEU A 10 1.87 3.86 -8.61
N LYS A 11 2.91 3.63 -9.41
CA LYS A 11 4.14 2.93 -8.99
C LYS A 11 4.80 3.58 -7.77
N ASP A 12 4.82 4.91 -7.72
CA ASP A 12 5.45 5.68 -6.65
C ASP A 12 4.60 5.59 -5.38
N ARG A 13 3.27 5.63 -5.53
CA ARG A 13 2.34 5.46 -4.41
C ARG A 13 2.31 4.04 -3.85
N LEU A 14 2.44 3.00 -4.67
CA LEU A 14 2.58 1.61 -4.23
C LEU A 14 3.80 1.44 -3.33
N ARG A 15 4.94 1.98 -3.79
CA ARG A 15 6.18 1.99 -3.03
C ARG A 15 6.04 2.78 -1.73
N LEU A 16 5.46 3.98 -1.79
CA LEU A 16 5.24 4.81 -0.62
C LEU A 16 4.34 4.12 0.43
N ALA A 17 3.22 3.53 0.01
CA ALA A 17 2.31 2.79 0.88
C ALA A 17 3.02 1.63 1.60
N ARG A 18 3.86 0.88 0.87
CA ARG A 18 4.68 -0.19 1.44
C ARG A 18 5.67 0.34 2.48
N GLU A 19 6.41 1.40 2.13
CA GLU A 19 7.44 1.98 3.00
C GLU A 19 6.86 2.65 4.26
N LEU A 20 5.65 3.23 4.18
CA LEU A 20 4.92 3.74 5.34
C LEU A 20 4.61 2.66 6.39
N ASN A 21 4.46 1.41 5.95
CA ASN A 21 4.22 0.26 6.81
C ASN A 21 5.52 -0.47 7.20
N SER A 22 6.69 0.10 6.86
CA SER A 22 8.00 -0.53 7.09
C SER A 22 8.16 -1.91 6.45
N PHE A 23 7.36 -2.23 5.42
CA PHE A 23 7.47 -3.49 4.69
C PHE A 23 8.63 -3.45 3.68
N GLU A 24 9.38 -4.53 3.60
CA GLU A 24 10.21 -4.82 2.43
C GLU A 24 9.35 -5.36 1.28
N GLN A 25 9.91 -5.39 0.06
CA GLN A 25 9.20 -5.96 -1.10
C GLN A 25 8.85 -7.44 -0.92
N ALA A 26 9.62 -8.17 -0.09
CA ALA A 26 9.35 -9.57 0.21
C ALA A 26 8.14 -9.73 1.14
N ASP A 27 7.95 -8.83 2.10
CA ASP A 27 6.85 -8.89 3.07
C ASP A 27 5.49 -8.73 2.37
N ILE A 28 5.37 -7.68 1.56
CA ILE A 28 4.12 -7.45 0.82
C ILE A 28 3.87 -8.53 -0.25
N ALA A 29 4.93 -9.09 -0.82
CA ALA A 29 4.80 -10.19 -1.77
C ALA A 29 4.17 -11.42 -1.09
N ALA A 30 4.61 -11.72 0.14
CA ALA A 30 4.06 -12.80 0.95
C ALA A 30 2.59 -12.54 1.32
N GLU A 31 2.26 -11.34 1.80
CA GLU A 31 0.88 -10.96 2.17
C GLU A 31 -0.08 -10.99 0.96
N LEU A 32 0.40 -10.65 -0.23
CA LEU A 32 -0.39 -10.67 -1.47
C LEU A 32 -0.40 -12.01 -2.21
N GLY A 33 0.41 -12.99 -1.77
CA GLY A 33 0.55 -14.28 -2.45
C GLY A 33 1.13 -14.17 -3.87
N ILE A 34 2.00 -13.19 -4.13
CA ILE A 34 2.64 -12.96 -5.43
C ILE A 34 4.16 -13.01 -5.31
N SER A 35 4.89 -13.05 -6.44
CA SER A 35 6.34 -13.03 -6.40
C SER A 35 6.91 -11.65 -6.03
N ARG A 36 8.05 -11.61 -5.32
CA ARG A 36 8.81 -10.37 -5.08
C ARG A 36 9.21 -9.67 -6.37
N ALA A 37 9.46 -10.41 -7.45
CA ALA A 37 9.74 -9.85 -8.77
C ALA A 37 8.52 -9.09 -9.35
N THR A 38 7.31 -9.62 -9.12
CA THR A 38 6.06 -8.97 -9.51
C THR A 38 5.87 -7.64 -8.78
N VAL A 39 6.09 -7.62 -7.45
CA VAL A 39 6.10 -6.39 -6.62
C VAL A 39 7.08 -5.36 -7.18
N SER A 40 8.33 -5.78 -7.45
CA SER A 40 9.35 -4.91 -8.03
C SER A 40 8.94 -4.34 -9.40
N ASN A 41 8.32 -5.16 -10.27
CA ASN A 41 7.83 -4.69 -11.55
C ASN A 41 6.72 -3.65 -11.42
N TYR A 42 5.84 -3.78 -10.42
CA TYR A 42 4.81 -2.78 -10.13
C TYR A 42 5.42 -1.47 -9.61
N GLU A 43 6.34 -1.54 -8.64
CA GLU A 43 6.97 -0.33 -8.04
C GLU A 43 7.88 0.42 -9.01
N ARG A 44 8.43 -0.25 -10.03
CA ARG A 44 9.18 0.40 -11.11
C ARG A 44 8.28 0.87 -12.26
N GLY A 45 7.00 0.49 -12.26
CA GLY A 45 6.06 0.78 -13.35
C GLY A 45 6.31 -0.01 -14.63
N ALA A 46 7.04 -1.13 -14.56
CA ALA A 46 7.27 -2.02 -15.70
C ALA A 46 6.01 -2.84 -16.06
N THR A 47 5.11 -3.01 -15.11
CA THR A 47 3.81 -3.66 -15.32
C THR A 47 2.78 -2.94 -14.46
N MET A 48 1.56 -2.80 -14.97
CA MET A 48 0.46 -2.23 -14.20
C MET A 48 -0.25 -3.34 -13.42
N PRO A 49 -0.44 -3.19 -12.09
CA PRO A 49 -1.23 -4.13 -11.32
C PRO A 49 -2.71 -4.06 -11.72
N GLY A 50 -3.37 -5.21 -11.68
CA GLY A 50 -4.83 -5.28 -11.87
C GLY A 50 -5.59 -4.72 -10.66
N LYS A 51 -6.88 -4.44 -10.85
CA LYS A 51 -7.76 -3.88 -9.79
C LYS A 51 -7.73 -4.67 -8.49
N LEU A 52 -7.73 -6.01 -8.56
CA LEU A 52 -7.69 -6.88 -7.39
C LEU A 52 -6.40 -6.67 -6.57
N VAL A 53 -5.26 -6.58 -7.24
CA VAL A 53 -3.96 -6.33 -6.59
C VAL A 53 -3.95 -4.94 -5.96
N ILE A 54 -4.45 -3.91 -6.65
CA ILE A 54 -4.52 -2.54 -6.09
C ILE A 54 -5.35 -2.51 -4.82
N ASN A 55 -6.52 -3.16 -4.81
CA ASN A 55 -7.38 -3.21 -3.63
C ASN A 55 -6.71 -3.99 -2.49
N ALA A 56 -6.10 -5.14 -2.78
CA ALA A 56 -5.39 -5.93 -1.77
C ALA A 56 -4.20 -5.17 -1.19
N TRP A 57 -3.44 -4.46 -2.03
CA TRP A 57 -2.32 -3.61 -1.60
C TRP A 57 -2.78 -2.48 -0.68
N ALA A 58 -3.90 -1.83 -1.01
CA ALA A 58 -4.48 -0.79 -0.17
C ALA A 58 -4.88 -1.33 1.22
N VAL A 59 -5.47 -2.52 1.28
CA VAL A 59 -5.83 -3.19 2.53
C VAL A 59 -4.59 -3.58 3.34
N VAL A 60 -3.60 -4.23 2.71
CA VAL A 60 -2.38 -4.71 3.39
C VAL A 60 -1.53 -3.55 3.91
N CYS A 61 -1.46 -2.45 3.17
CA CYS A 61 -0.73 -1.26 3.59
C CYS A 61 -1.59 -0.26 4.35
N ASP A 62 -2.85 -0.59 4.67
CA ASP A 62 -3.74 0.29 5.42
C ASP A 62 -3.79 1.74 4.88
N VAL A 63 -3.99 1.86 3.57
CA VAL A 63 -4.15 3.15 2.87
C VAL A 63 -5.46 3.21 2.12
N ASP A 64 -5.98 4.42 1.93
CA ASP A 64 -7.14 4.62 1.08
C ASP A 64 -6.88 4.20 -0.37
N VAL A 65 -7.81 3.44 -0.95
CA VAL A 65 -7.67 2.89 -2.30
C VAL A 65 -7.78 3.97 -3.38
N GLU A 66 -8.59 5.01 -3.16
CA GLU A 66 -8.71 6.11 -4.11
C GLU A 66 -7.46 6.99 -4.10
N TRP A 67 -6.85 7.21 -2.93
CA TRP A 67 -5.52 7.79 -2.82
C TRP A 67 -4.47 6.96 -3.55
N LEU A 68 -4.45 5.64 -3.34
CA LEU A 68 -3.47 4.78 -3.99
C LEU A 68 -3.59 4.85 -5.53
N LYS A 69 -4.82 4.89 -6.04
CA LYS A 69 -5.11 5.00 -7.48
C LYS A 69 -4.78 6.37 -8.05
N THR A 70 -5.20 7.45 -7.37
CA THR A 70 -5.29 8.80 -7.97
C THR A 70 -4.33 9.82 -7.37
N GLY A 71 -3.77 9.53 -6.19
CA GLY A 71 -2.98 10.46 -5.39
C GLY A 71 -3.81 11.51 -4.66
N LYS A 72 -5.14 11.43 -4.69
CA LYS A 72 -6.06 12.33 -3.99
C LYS A 72 -6.70 11.58 -2.84
N ALA A 73 -6.64 12.13 -1.64
CA ALA A 73 -7.41 11.61 -0.52
C ALA A 73 -8.90 11.77 -0.83
N ASP A 74 -9.69 10.73 -0.56
CA ASP A 74 -11.14 10.87 -0.57
C ASP A 74 -11.55 11.77 0.61
N THR A 75 -11.90 13.02 0.31
CA THR A 75 -12.35 13.99 1.32
C THR A 75 -13.75 13.65 1.86
N ALA A 76 -14.40 12.58 1.40
CA ALA A 76 -15.77 12.22 1.79
C ALA A 76 -15.88 11.33 3.05
N MET A 77 -14.79 10.79 3.60
CA MET A 77 -14.85 9.88 4.76
C MET A 77 -14.50 10.59 6.09
N HIS A 78 -15.53 11.20 6.69
CA HIS A 78 -15.80 11.59 8.10
C HIS A 78 -15.11 12.80 8.79
N PRO A 79 -15.86 13.88 9.11
CA PRO A 79 -15.40 15.04 9.89
C PRO A 79 -15.49 14.89 11.42
N SER A 80 -15.26 13.68 11.98
CA SER A 80 -15.41 13.49 13.43
C SER A 80 -14.49 12.44 14.04
N ASP A 81 -13.20 12.50 13.72
CA ASP A 81 -12.20 11.86 14.58
C ASP A 81 -10.97 12.75 14.77
N PRO A 82 -10.91 13.56 15.84
CA PRO A 82 -9.69 14.28 16.22
C PRO A 82 -8.59 13.33 16.74
N GLY A 83 -8.86 12.02 16.80
CA GLY A 83 -7.93 11.02 17.30
C GLY A 83 -8.26 9.65 16.74
N GLY A 84 -8.10 9.49 15.42
CA GLY A 84 -8.13 8.18 14.74
C GLY A 84 -6.99 7.29 15.21
N ASN A 85 -7.07 6.82 16.45
CA ASN A 85 -6.37 5.64 16.91
C ASN A 85 -7.02 4.47 16.18
N LEU A 86 -6.52 4.21 14.98
CA LEU A 86 -6.84 3.02 14.22
C LEU A 86 -6.50 1.84 15.12
N HIS A 87 -7.53 1.22 15.69
CA HIS A 87 -7.38 0.03 16.51
C HIS A 87 -6.94 -1.09 15.57
N SER A 88 -5.63 -1.24 15.42
CA SER A 88 -5.04 -2.38 14.73
C SER A 88 -5.50 -3.64 15.48
N PRO A 89 -6.06 -4.67 14.83
CA PRO A 89 -5.61 -5.99 15.21
C PRO A 89 -4.10 -5.99 14.92
N LYS A 90 -3.25 -6.12 15.93
CA LYS A 90 -1.83 -6.38 15.72
C LYS A 90 -1.74 -7.65 14.86
N LEU A 91 -1.58 -7.49 13.54
CA LEU A 91 -1.12 -8.58 12.71
C LEU A 91 0.32 -8.79 13.13
N GLU A 92 0.55 -9.85 13.89
CA GLU A 92 1.90 -10.19 14.33
C GLU A 92 2.80 -10.35 13.10
N PRO A 93 4.06 -9.89 13.19
CA PRO A 93 5.01 -10.04 12.10
C PRO A 93 5.04 -11.50 11.66
N VAL A 94 5.10 -11.73 10.34
CA VAL A 94 5.06 -13.09 9.76
C VAL A 94 6.14 -14.00 10.38
N SER A 95 7.25 -13.44 10.89
CA SER A 95 8.31 -14.18 11.59
C SER A 95 7.86 -14.86 12.89
N GLU A 96 6.76 -14.42 13.50
CA GLU A 96 6.26 -14.93 14.79
C GLU A 96 5.02 -15.83 14.63
N ARG A 97 4.46 -15.94 13.41
CA ARG A 97 3.32 -16.83 13.15
C ARG A 97 3.79 -18.29 13.18
N LYS A 98 3.41 -19.01 14.24
CA LYS A 98 3.68 -20.44 14.38
C LYS A 98 3.10 -21.20 13.15
N PRO A 99 3.86 -22.12 12.53
CA PRO A 99 3.33 -22.92 11.42
C PRO A 99 2.10 -23.69 11.90
N LEU A 100 1.05 -23.73 11.06
CA LEU A 100 -0.11 -24.59 11.31
C LEU A 100 0.36 -26.05 11.21
N ASP A 101 0.12 -26.80 12.28
CA ASP A 101 0.32 -28.26 12.37
C ASP A 101 -0.58 -29.02 11.38
#